data_AF-A0A1A0K4D3-F1
#
_entry.id   AF-A0A1A0K4D3-F1
#
_cell.length_a   1.000
_cell.length_b   1.000
_cell.length_c   1.000
_cell.angle_alpha   90.00
_cell.angle_beta   90.00
_cell.angle_gamma   90.00
#
_symmetry.space_group_name_H-M   'P 1'
#
loop_
_entity.id
_entity.type
_entity.pdbx_description
1 polymer ?
#
loop_
_entity_poly.entity_id
_entity_poly.type
_entity_poly.pdbx_seq_one_letter_code
_entity_poly.pdbx_strand_id
1 'polypeptide(L)'
;MKTLWFLFQGTFTALGGFLGWFLGGLDGFLYALIGFVAADYLTGVLAAISEKQLSSSVGFKGIARKILIFTLIGLANLLDVYVLGAGTVLRTATIFFYLSNEGISLLENTTRLGLPVPAQLRDTLTALAKHDESTPLPADSDARPPEAQPTLPLPVPRETTNLK
;
A
#
# COMPACT_ATOMS: atom_id res chain seq x y z
N MET A 1 -41.59 -11.88 2.33
CA MET A 1 -40.36 -12.60 2.76
C MET A 1 -39.64 -13.28 1.60
N LYS A 2 -40.30 -14.14 0.80
CA LYS A 2 -39.67 -14.83 -0.35
C LYS A 2 -39.07 -13.88 -1.38
N THR A 3 -39.74 -12.78 -1.72
CA THR A 3 -39.22 -11.76 -2.66
C THR A 3 -37.94 -11.10 -2.17
N LEU A 4 -37.84 -10.79 -0.88
CA LEU A 4 -36.64 -10.20 -0.29
C LEU A 4 -35.46 -11.19 -0.34
N TRP A 5 -35.73 -12.47 -0.05
CA TRP A 5 -34.74 -13.54 -0.17
C TRP A 5 -34.22 -13.72 -1.60
N PHE A 6 -35.11 -13.76 -2.59
CA PHE A 6 -34.72 -13.85 -4.00
C PHE A 6 -33.92 -12.62 -4.46
N LEU A 7 -34.27 -11.42 -3.97
CA LEU A 7 -33.51 -10.20 -4.27
C LEU A 7 -32.09 -10.25 -3.71
N PHE A 8 -31.93 -10.71 -2.46
CA PHE A 8 -30.61 -10.90 -1.86
C PHE A 8 -29.76 -11.92 -2.64
N GLN A 9 -30.34 -13.08 -2.98
CA GLN A 9 -29.65 -14.11 -3.77
C GLN A 9 -29.27 -13.60 -5.16
N GLY A 10 -30.18 -12.89 -5.83
CA GLY A 10 -29.94 -12.32 -7.15
C GLY A 10 -28.77 -11.34 -7.14
N THR A 11 -28.75 -10.42 -6.18
CA THR A 11 -27.66 -9.45 -6.03
C THR A 11 -26.32 -10.16 -5.75
N PHE A 12 -26.30 -11.14 -4.85
CA PHE A 12 -25.07 -11.86 -4.51
C PHE A 12 -24.54 -12.67 -5.70
N THR A 13 -25.44 -13.29 -6.47
CA THR A 13 -25.09 -14.05 -7.68
C THR A 13 -24.55 -13.14 -8.77
N ALA A 14 -25.21 -12.00 -9.01
CA ALA A 14 -24.76 -11.02 -10.00
C ALA A 14 -23.38 -10.44 -9.64
N LEU A 15 -23.19 -10.06 -8.37
CA LEU A 15 -21.90 -9.56 -7.88
C LEU A 15 -20.82 -10.65 -7.96
N GLY A 16 -21.10 -11.87 -7.52
CA GLY A 16 -20.16 -12.98 -7.59
C GLY A 16 -19.76 -13.33 -9.03
N GLY A 17 -20.73 -13.34 -9.95
CA GLY A 17 -20.49 -13.54 -11.36
C GLY A 17 -19.63 -12.42 -11.97
N PHE A 18 -19.94 -11.17 -11.65
CA PHE A 18 -19.13 -10.02 -12.09
C PHE A 18 -17.71 -10.06 -11.52
N LEU A 19 -17.53 -10.31 -10.23
CA LEU A 19 -16.21 -10.42 -9.61
C LEU A 19 -15.40 -11.58 -10.21
N GLY A 20 -16.04 -12.74 -10.41
CA GLY A 20 -15.39 -13.89 -11.04
C GLY A 20 -14.90 -13.58 -12.44
N TRP A 21 -15.72 -12.90 -13.26
CA TRP A 21 -15.31 -12.45 -14.59
C TRP A 21 -14.20 -11.40 -14.53
N PHE A 22 -14.36 -10.37 -13.69
CA PHE A 22 -13.42 -9.25 -13.57
C PHE A 22 -12.04 -9.72 -13.11
N LEU A 23 -11.97 -10.64 -12.15
CA LEU A 23 -10.73 -11.20 -11.64
C LEU A 23 -10.10 -12.27 -12.55
N GLY A 24 -10.74 -12.64 -13.67
CA GLY A 24 -10.21 -13.63 -14.61
C GLY A 24 -10.40 -15.09 -14.18
N GLY A 25 -11.46 -15.35 -13.40
CA GLY A 25 -11.78 -16.67 -12.87
C GLY A 25 -11.21 -16.94 -11.48
N LEU A 26 -11.80 -17.93 -10.80
CA LEU A 26 -11.37 -18.42 -9.49
C LEU A 26 -10.50 -19.67 -9.66
N ASP A 27 -9.20 -19.47 -9.88
CA ASP A 27 -8.23 -20.55 -10.00
C ASP A 27 -7.38 -20.72 -8.72
N GLY A 28 -6.50 -21.73 -8.71
CA GLY A 28 -5.68 -22.05 -7.54
C GLY A 28 -4.82 -20.87 -7.04
N PHE A 29 -4.31 -20.03 -7.94
CA PHE A 29 -3.52 -18.86 -7.58
C PHE A 29 -4.36 -17.81 -6.86
N LEU A 30 -5.56 -17.52 -7.38
CA LEU A 30 -6.45 -16.57 -6.73
C LEU A 30 -7.00 -17.11 -5.40
N TYR A 31 -7.29 -18.41 -5.30
CA TYR A 31 -7.66 -19.05 -4.04
C TYR A 31 -6.54 -18.97 -3.00
N ALA A 32 -5.28 -19.17 -3.40
CA ALA A 32 -4.13 -19.02 -2.52
C ALA A 32 -4.04 -17.58 -1.98
N LEU A 33 -4.19 -16.58 -2.85
CA LEU A 33 -4.18 -15.17 -2.43
C LEU A 33 -5.31 -14.85 -1.45
N ILE A 34 -6.54 -15.30 -1.73
CA ILE A 34 -7.68 -15.10 -0.82
C ILE A 34 -7.38 -15.71 0.55
N GLY A 35 -6.80 -16.92 0.58
CA GLY A 35 -6.39 -17.58 1.82
C GLY A 35 -5.34 -16.77 2.60
N PHE A 36 -4.31 -16.27 1.92
CA PHE A 36 -3.26 -15.44 2.53
C PHE A 36 -3.82 -14.12 3.07
N VAL A 37 -4.65 -13.41 2.31
CA VAL A 37 -5.31 -12.18 2.74
C VAL A 37 -6.19 -12.42 3.98
N ALA A 38 -6.95 -13.53 3.99
CA ALA A 38 -7.79 -13.88 5.12
C ALA A 38 -6.97 -14.22 6.37
N ALA A 39 -5.88 -14.99 6.21
CA ALA A 39 -4.96 -15.32 7.30
C ALA A 39 -4.25 -14.07 7.84
N ASP A 40 -3.77 -13.19 6.95
CA ASP A 40 -3.15 -11.92 7.33
C ASP A 40 -4.11 -11.05 8.14
N TYR A 41 -5.35 -10.89 7.66
CA TYR A 41 -6.34 -10.09 8.37
C TYR A 41 -6.66 -10.69 9.76
N LEU A 42 -6.85 -12.02 9.84
CA LEU A 42 -7.12 -12.68 11.10
C LEU A 42 -5.96 -12.52 12.09
N THR A 43 -4.73 -12.79 11.64
CA THR A 43 -3.53 -12.65 12.48
C THR A 43 -3.25 -11.21 12.88
N GLY A 44 -3.47 -10.24 11.98
CA GLY A 44 -3.35 -8.82 12.28
C GLY A 44 -4.37 -8.34 13.32
N VAL A 45 -5.61 -8.82 13.25
CA VAL A 45 -6.62 -8.57 14.28
C VAL A 45 -6.19 -9.18 15.61
N LEU A 46 -5.74 -10.44 15.63
CA LEU A 46 -5.27 -11.10 16.85
C LEU A 46 -4.07 -10.37 17.48
N ALA A 47 -3.10 -9.93 16.66
CA ALA A 47 -1.95 -9.17 17.11
C ALA A 47 -2.37 -7.84 17.74
N ALA A 48 -3.28 -7.10 17.10
CA ALA A 48 -3.81 -5.84 17.62
C ALA A 48 -4.59 -6.01 18.93
N ILE A 49 -5.33 -7.13 19.09
CA ILE A 49 -5.99 -7.48 20.36
C ILE A 49 -4.95 -7.76 21.45
N SER A 50 -3.94 -8.56 21.14
CA SER A 50 -2.86 -8.91 22.08
C SER A 50 -2.13 -7.68 22.60
N GLU A 51 -1.87 -6.71 21.71
CA GLU A 51 -1.22 -5.43 22.05
C GLU A 51 -2.17 -4.40 22.67
N LYS A 52 -3.47 -4.71 22.80
CA LYS A 52 -4.54 -3.79 23.27
C LYS A 52 -4.63 -2.49 22.46
N GLN A 53 -4.16 -2.48 21.22
CA GLN A 53 -4.12 -1.31 20.32
C GLN A 53 -5.16 -1.44 19.21
N LEU A 54 -6.43 -1.60 19.59
CA LEU A 54 -7.54 -1.70 18.64
C LEU A 54 -7.96 -0.32 18.16
N SER A 55 -7.28 0.17 17.11
CA SER A 55 -7.72 1.34 16.38
C SER A 55 -8.50 0.95 15.13
N SER A 56 -9.77 1.37 15.07
CA SER A 56 -10.63 1.17 13.90
C SER A 56 -10.10 1.87 12.65
N SER A 57 -9.35 2.97 12.79
CA SER A 57 -8.72 3.65 11.66
C SER A 57 -7.62 2.81 11.01
N VAL A 58 -6.87 2.05 11.81
CA VAL A 58 -5.84 1.13 11.33
C VAL A 58 -6.48 -0.07 10.64
N GLY A 59 -7.53 -0.65 11.22
CA GLY A 59 -8.29 -1.74 10.62
C GLY A 59 -8.94 -1.36 9.28
N PHE A 60 -9.55 -0.17 9.20
CA PHE A 60 -10.13 0.34 7.95
C PHE A 60 -9.07 0.54 6.86
N LYS A 61 -7.92 1.13 7.20
CA LYS A 61 -6.80 1.28 6.26
C LYS A 61 -6.28 -0.08 5.77
N GLY A 62 -6.27 -1.08 6.64
CA GLY A 62 -5.98 -2.47 6.28
C GLY A 62 -6.95 -2.99 5.22
N ILE A 63 -8.25 -2.99 5.51
CA ILE A 63 -9.29 -3.49 4.60
C ILE A 63 -9.27 -2.75 3.25
N ALA A 64 -9.12 -1.43 3.26
CA ALA A 64 -9.02 -0.63 2.05
C ALA A 64 -7.85 -1.09 1.15
N ARG A 65 -6.69 -1.37 1.75
CA ARG A 65 -5.52 -1.91 1.02
C ARG A 65 -5.84 -3.28 0.39
N LYS A 66 -6.52 -4.16 1.12
CA LYS A 66 -6.91 -5.49 0.62
C LYS A 66 -7.87 -5.39 -0.58
N ILE A 67 -8.83 -4.46 -0.54
CA ILE A 67 -9.73 -4.21 -1.69
C ILE A 67 -8.93 -3.75 -2.91
N LEU A 68 -7.95 -2.85 -2.73
CA LEU A 68 -7.10 -2.38 -3.83
C LEU A 68 -6.30 -3.51 -4.50
N ILE A 69 -5.85 -4.52 -3.73
CA ILE A 69 -5.16 -5.70 -4.28
C ILE A 69 -6.05 -6.41 -5.31
N PHE A 70 -7.30 -6.72 -4.95
CA PHE A 70 -8.23 -7.39 -5.86
C PHE A 70 -8.58 -6.51 -7.07
N THR A 71 -8.72 -5.20 -6.88
CA THR A 71 -8.92 -4.25 -7.99
C THR A 71 -7.76 -4.30 -8.98
N LEU A 72 -6.51 -4.29 -8.51
CA LEU A 72 -5.33 -4.32 -9.37
C LEU A 72 -5.20 -5.65 -10.12
N ILE A 73 -5.57 -6.77 -9.50
CA ILE A 73 -5.61 -8.08 -10.16
C ILE A 73 -6.66 -8.09 -11.28
N GLY A 74 -7.84 -7.55 -11.03
CA GLY A 74 -8.87 -7.46 -12.07
C GLY A 74 -8.47 -6.54 -13.22
N LEU A 75 -7.77 -5.44 -12.93
CA LEU A 75 -7.17 -4.59 -13.97
C LEU A 75 -6.09 -5.33 -14.76
N ALA A 76 -5.20 -6.08 -14.10
CA ALA A 76 -4.19 -6.89 -14.77
C ALA A 76 -4.83 -7.96 -15.68
N ASN A 77 -5.90 -8.61 -15.22
CA ASN A 77 -6.70 -9.52 -16.05
C ASN A 77 -7.31 -8.81 -17.28
N LEU A 78 -7.84 -7.60 -17.10
CA LEU A 78 -8.40 -6.82 -18.19
C LEU A 78 -7.33 -6.46 -19.24
N LEU A 79 -6.11 -6.14 -18.80
CA LEU A 79 -4.98 -5.90 -19.68
C LEU A 79 -4.55 -7.16 -20.43
N ASP A 80 -4.43 -8.30 -19.75
CA ASP A 80 -4.10 -9.59 -20.37
C ASP A 80 -5.09 -9.93 -21.49
N VAL A 81 -6.39 -9.83 -21.20
CA VAL A 81 -7.46 -10.22 -22.13
C VAL A 81 -7.62 -9.23 -23.29
N TYR A 82 -7.68 -7.93 -23.00
CA TYR A 82 -8.11 -6.92 -23.99
C TYR A 82 -6.97 -6.15 -24.64
N VAL A 83 -5.81 -6.06 -24.01
CA VAL A 83 -4.67 -5.27 -24.52
C VAL A 83 -3.59 -6.17 -25.08
N LEU A 84 -3.18 -7.18 -24.31
CA LEU A 84 -2.12 -8.09 -24.71
C LEU A 84 -2.62 -9.23 -25.59
N GLY A 85 -3.89 -9.62 -25.44
CA GLY A 85 -4.47 -10.79 -26.13
C GLY A 85 -3.71 -12.09 -25.78
N ALA A 86 -3.00 -12.11 -24.65
CA ALA A 86 -2.02 -13.13 -24.31
C ALA A 86 -2.26 -13.65 -22.88
N GLY A 87 -2.91 -14.80 -22.79
CA GLY A 87 -2.96 -15.63 -21.57
C GLY A 87 -3.39 -14.90 -20.30
N THR A 88 -2.78 -15.28 -19.18
CA THR A 88 -3.04 -14.71 -17.84
C THR A 88 -1.75 -14.23 -17.18
N VAL A 89 -0.76 -13.80 -17.97
CA VAL A 89 0.60 -13.60 -17.48
C VAL A 89 0.68 -12.43 -16.50
N LEU A 90 0.11 -11.26 -16.83
CA LEU A 90 0.10 -10.12 -15.92
C LEU A 90 -0.73 -10.43 -14.68
N ARG A 91 -1.93 -10.99 -14.85
CA ARG A 91 -2.79 -11.42 -13.75
C ARG A 91 -2.04 -12.31 -12.78
N THR A 92 -1.39 -13.36 -13.28
CA THR A 92 -0.63 -14.30 -12.45
C THR A 92 0.55 -13.61 -11.78
N ALA A 93 1.31 -12.78 -12.49
CA ALA A 93 2.42 -12.02 -11.91
C ALA A 93 1.95 -11.07 -10.79
N THR A 94 0.85 -10.35 -10.99
CA THR A 94 0.24 -9.47 -9.98
C THR A 94 -0.25 -10.27 -8.76
N ILE A 95 -0.85 -11.44 -8.97
CA ILE A 95 -1.24 -12.33 -7.88
C ILE A 95 -0.02 -12.74 -7.05
N PHE A 96 1.06 -13.22 -7.68
CA PHE A 96 2.27 -13.63 -6.95
C PHE A 96 2.95 -12.47 -6.21
N PHE A 97 2.94 -11.28 -6.80
CA PHE A 97 3.44 -10.07 -6.14
C PHE A 97 2.68 -9.79 -4.84
N TYR A 98 1.34 -9.75 -4.90
CA TYR A 98 0.54 -9.50 -3.70
C TYR A 98 0.48 -10.67 -2.73
N LEU A 99 0.59 -11.90 -3.22
CA LEU A 99 0.73 -13.09 -2.36
C LEU A 99 1.99 -12.98 -1.51
N SER A 100 3.09 -12.51 -2.09
CA SER A 100 4.33 -12.25 -1.37
C SER A 100 4.17 -11.12 -0.34
N ASN A 101 3.49 -10.03 -0.71
CA ASN A 101 3.22 -8.92 0.21
C ASN A 101 2.37 -9.35 1.43
N GLU A 102 1.30 -10.10 1.19
CA GLU A 102 0.45 -10.62 2.27
C GLU A 102 1.17 -11.71 3.08
N GLY A 103 2.05 -12.50 2.45
CA GLY A 103 2.92 -13.44 3.16
C GLY A 103 3.90 -12.74 4.11
N ILE A 104 4.48 -11.61 3.70
CA ILE A 104 5.35 -10.79 4.56
C ILE A 104 4.55 -10.21 5.74
N SER A 105 3.38 -9.63 5.46
CA SER A 105 2.50 -9.05 6.49
C SER A 105 2.03 -10.11 7.50
N LEU A 106 1.66 -11.30 7.00
CA LEU A 106 1.30 -12.44 7.84
C LEU A 106 2.47 -12.82 8.77
N LEU A 107 3.68 -12.86 8.23
CA LEU A 107 4.87 -13.19 9.01
C LEU A 107 5.13 -12.17 10.11
N GLU A 108 5.04 -10.87 9.79
CA GLU A 108 5.13 -9.80 10.78
C GLU A 108 4.10 -9.98 11.90
N ASN A 109 2.83 -10.22 11.56
CA ASN A 109 1.78 -10.45 12.55
C ASN A 109 2.03 -11.70 13.41
N THR A 110 2.56 -12.79 12.83
CA THR A 110 2.95 -13.97 13.61
C THR A 110 4.11 -13.69 14.57
N THR A 111 5.09 -12.86 14.18
CA THR A 111 6.17 -12.46 15.10
C THR A 111 5.66 -11.60 16.25
N ARG A 112 4.69 -10.70 16.01
CA ARG A 112 4.04 -9.89 17.04
C ARG A 112 3.24 -10.74 18.03
N LEU A 113 2.70 -11.87 17.56
CA LEU A 113 2.03 -12.87 18.38
C LEU A 113 2.99 -13.81 19.14
N GLY A 114 4.30 -13.66 18.95
CA GLY A 114 5.31 -14.46 19.66
C GLY A 114 5.58 -15.84 19.05
N LEU A 115 5.15 -16.09 17.81
CA LEU A 115 5.50 -17.34 17.12
C LEU A 115 6.98 -17.32 16.70
N PRO A 116 7.74 -18.40 16.93
CA PRO A 116 9.15 -18.46 16.56
C PRO A 116 9.29 -18.51 15.04
N VAL A 117 9.86 -17.46 14.46
CA VAL A 117 10.19 -17.37 13.03
C VAL A 117 11.69 -17.63 12.83
N PRO A 118 12.10 -18.42 11.83
CA PRO A 118 13.51 -18.65 11.53
C PRO A 118 14.30 -17.34 11.35
N ALA A 119 15.48 -17.25 11.96
CA ALA A 119 16.29 -16.02 12.00
C ALA A 119 16.57 -15.44 10.60
N GLN A 120 16.80 -16.30 9.61
CA GLN A 120 17.04 -15.92 8.22
C GLN A 120 15.88 -15.13 7.59
N LEU A 121 14.63 -15.45 7.95
CA LEU A 121 13.47 -14.67 7.50
C LEU A 121 13.35 -13.37 8.30
N ARG A 122 13.64 -13.40 9.61
CA ARG A 122 13.59 -12.21 10.45
C ARG A 122 14.59 -11.14 10.00
N ASP A 123 15.81 -11.55 9.66
CA ASP A 123 16.89 -10.63 9.27
C ASP A 123 16.60 -9.96 7.91
N THR A 124 16.04 -10.71 6.97
CA THR A 124 15.63 -10.18 5.66
C THR A 124 14.44 -9.24 5.79
N LEU A 125 13.43 -9.55 6.61
CA LEU A 125 12.33 -8.63 6.91
C LEU A 125 12.78 -7.34 7.60
N THR A 126 13.71 -7.44 8.57
CA THR A 126 14.24 -6.26 9.28
C THR A 126 15.04 -5.35 8.35
N ALA A 127 15.79 -5.93 7.41
CA ALA A 127 16.51 -5.18 6.39
C ALA A 127 15.55 -4.44 5.43
N LEU A 128 14.43 -5.05 5.06
CA LEU A 128 13.39 -4.41 4.24
C LEU A 128 12.67 -3.29 4.98
N ALA A 129 12.31 -3.49 6.26
CA ALA A 129 11.66 -2.48 7.08
C ALA A 129 12.52 -1.22 7.28
N LYS A 130 13.84 -1.37 7.44
CA LYS A 130 14.78 -0.24 7.52
C LYS A 130 14.89 0.56 6.21
N HIS A 131 14.65 -0.08 5.07
CA HIS A 131 14.78 0.55 3.77
C HIS A 131 13.58 1.46 3.42
N ASP A 132 12.44 1.26 4.09
CA ASP A 132 11.24 2.11 3.98
C ASP A 132 11.39 3.42 4.80
N GLU A 133 12.23 3.42 5.84
CA GLU A 133 12.50 4.58 6.70
C GLU A 133 13.62 5.50 6.14
N SER A 134 14.49 4.98 5.26
CA SER A 134 15.64 5.70 4.71
C SER A 134 15.38 6.46 3.40
N THR A 135 14.12 6.79 3.10
CA THR A 135 13.83 7.87 2.16
C THR A 135 13.47 9.12 2.95
N PRO A 136 14.44 9.96 3.37
CA PRO A 136 14.13 11.34 3.65
C PRO A 136 13.39 11.87 2.44
N LEU A 137 12.17 12.39 2.64
CA LEU A 137 11.61 13.36 1.71
C LEU A 137 12.74 14.34 1.39
N PRO A 138 13.00 14.66 0.11
CA PRO A 138 14.01 15.65 -0.23
C PRO A 138 13.75 16.85 0.66
N ALA A 139 14.71 17.15 1.54
CA ALA A 139 14.66 18.32 2.37
C ALA A 139 14.44 19.47 1.41
N ASP A 140 13.26 20.08 1.51
CA ASP A 140 12.79 21.26 0.82
C ASP A 140 13.87 21.90 -0.08
N SER A 141 13.90 21.48 -1.35
CA SER A 141 14.79 22.07 -2.35
C SER A 141 14.32 23.47 -2.76
N ASP A 142 13.24 23.99 -2.16
CA ASP A 142 12.74 25.35 -2.31
C ASP A 142 13.14 26.26 -1.13
N ALA A 143 14.12 25.86 -0.31
CA ALA A 143 14.88 26.79 0.51
C ALA A 143 15.65 27.76 -0.41
N ARG A 144 14.92 28.79 -0.86
CA ARG A 144 15.43 29.95 -1.60
C ARG A 144 16.70 30.42 -0.87
N PRO A 145 17.83 30.64 -1.57
CA PRO A 145 19.02 31.17 -0.93
C PRO A 145 18.62 32.40 -0.10
N PRO A 146 19.19 32.63 1.09
CA PRO A 146 18.87 33.81 1.88
C PRO A 146 19.03 35.03 0.98
N GLU A 147 17.92 35.71 0.69
CA GLU A 147 17.94 36.95 -0.09
C GLU A 147 18.94 37.87 0.59
N ALA A 148 20.00 38.22 -0.14
CA ALA A 148 21.00 39.15 0.35
C ALA A 148 20.27 40.43 0.75
N GLN A 149 20.26 40.73 2.05
CA GLN A 149 19.70 41.98 2.54
C GLN A 149 20.34 43.12 1.75
N PRO A 150 19.56 44.10 1.23
CA PRO A 150 20.13 45.20 0.48
C PRO A 150 21.19 45.88 1.34
N THR A 151 22.46 45.77 0.94
CA THR A 151 23.55 46.49 1.61
C THR A 151 23.22 47.96 1.51
N LEU A 152 22.97 48.59 2.65
CA LEU A 152 22.72 50.03 2.75
C LEU A 152 23.87 50.74 2.00
N PRO A 153 23.58 51.64 1.04
CA PRO A 153 24.64 52.31 0.30
C PRO A 153 25.57 53.04 1.28
N LEU A 154 26.87 52.82 1.12
CA LEU A 154 27.88 53.50 1.93
C LEU A 154 27.67 55.02 1.81
N PRO A 155 27.80 55.78 2.91
CA PRO A 155 27.61 57.22 2.89
C PRO A 155 28.61 57.85 1.92
N VAL A 156 28.08 58.53 0.90
CA VAL A 156 28.89 59.26 -0.08
C VAL A 156 29.66 60.37 0.63
N PRO A 157 30.99 60.45 0.49
CA PRO A 157 31.76 61.57 1.05
C PRO A 157 31.24 62.88 0.46
N ARG A 158 30.82 63.82 1.33
CA ARG A 158 30.44 65.15 0.89
C ARG A 158 31.69 65.86 0.36
N GLU A 159 31.73 66.15 -0.94
CA GLU A 159 32.68 67.11 -1.48
C GLU A 159 32.48 68.45 -0.76
N THR A 160 33.48 68.86 0.00
CA THR A 160 33.55 70.23 0.51
C THR A 160 33.90 71.12 -0.68
N THR A 161 32.87 71.65 -1.34
CA THR A 161 33.01 72.76 -2.28
C THR A 161 33.62 73.93 -1.52
N ASN A 162 34.89 74.20 -1.81
CA ASN A 162 35.62 75.37 -1.36
C ASN A 162 34.92 76.62 -1.93
N LEU A 163 34.22 77.36 -1.08
CA LEU A 163 33.87 78.75 -1.36
C LEU A 163 35.10 79.62 -1.03
N LYS A 164 35.59 80.32 -2.05
CA LYS A 164 36.46 81.49 -1.90
C LYS A 164 35.71 82.63 -1.22
#